data_AF-A0A0D6P768-F1
#
_entry.id   AF-A0A0D6P768-F1
#
_cell.length_a   1.000
_cell.length_b   1.000
_cell.length_c   1.000
_cell.angle_alpha   90.00
_cell.angle_beta   90.00
_cell.angle_gamma   90.00
#
_symmetry.space_group_name_H-M   'P 1'
#
loop_
_entity.id
_entity.type
_entity.pdbx_description
1 polymer ?
#
loop_
_entity_poly.entity_id
_entity_poly.type
_entity_poly.pdbx_seq_one_letter_code
_entity_poly.pdbx_strand_id
1 'polypeptide(L)' 'MFHPKAMPVVLTEPDEIETCLTAPWQEAAALQRPLPDGRLRVVARGRKDDGADAPAGP' A
#
# COMPACT_ATOMS: atom_id res chain seq x y z
N MET A 1 -12.05 -0.04 -3.51
CA MET A 1 -12.29 -1.07 -4.55
C MET A 1 -11.18 -2.10 -4.42
N PHE A 2 -11.51 -3.39 -4.37
CA PHE A 2 -10.54 -4.50 -4.41
C PHE A 2 -10.55 -5.08 -5.82
N HIS A 3 -9.39 -5.15 -6.49
CA HIS A 3 -9.28 -5.72 -7.82
C HIS A 3 -8.64 -7.12 -7.73
N PRO A 4 -9.35 -8.19 -8.11
CA PRO A 4 -8.90 -9.57 -7.85
C PRO A 4 -7.67 -9.99 -8.66
N LYS A 5 -7.36 -9.29 -9.76
CA LYS A 5 -6.27 -9.64 -10.68
C LYS A 5 -5.05 -8.71 -10.58
N ALA A 6 -5.16 -7.59 -9.86
CA ALA A 6 -4.10 -6.60 -9.81
C ALA A 6 -3.88 -6.19 -8.36
N MET A 7 -2.64 -6.36 -7.89
CA MET A 7 -2.20 -5.88 -6.59
C MET A 7 -1.22 -4.72 -6.82
N PRO A 8 -1.38 -3.59 -6.11
CA PRO A 8 -0.39 -2.54 -6.18
C PRO A 8 0.94 -3.03 -5.59
N VAL A 9 2.04 -2.42 -6.03
CA VAL A 9 3.35 -2.61 -5.41
C VAL A 9 3.34 -1.93 -4.04
N VAL A 10 3.82 -2.66 -3.04
CA VAL A 10 3.98 -2.18 -1.67
C VAL A 10 5.45 -2.41 -1.31
N LEU A 11 6.16 -1.32 -1.02
CA LEU A 11 7.55 -1.34 -0.55
C LEU A 11 7.53 -1.21 0.98
N THR A 12 8.25 -2.06 1.69
CA THR A 12 8.22 -2.09 3.17
C THR A 12 9.53 -1.68 3.80
N GLU A 13 10.63 -1.70 3.04
CA GLU A 13 11.96 -1.33 3.53
C GLU A 13 12.39 0.04 2.98
N PRO A 14 13.13 0.85 3.77
CA PRO A 14 13.65 2.14 3.32
C PRO A 14 14.49 2.06 2.04
N ASP A 15 15.34 1.03 1.92
CA ASP A 15 16.23 0.84 0.77
C ASP A 15 15.43 0.57 -0.53
N GLU A 16 14.30 -0.13 -0.43
CA GLU A 16 13.40 -0.34 -1.56
C GLU A 16 12.79 0.98 -2.02
N ILE A 17 12.40 1.84 -1.07
CA ILE A 17 11.85 3.17 -1.35
C ILE A 17 12.90 4.05 -2.01
N GLU A 18 14.11 4.10 -1.46
CA GLU A 18 15.21 4.88 -2.02
C GLU A 18 15.52 4.43 -3.44
N THR A 19 15.69 3.12 -3.65
CA THR A 19 15.93 2.54 -4.99
C THR A 19 14.81 2.93 -5.96
N CYS A 20 13.55 2.86 -5.54
CA CYS A 20 12.42 3.24 -6.40
C CYS A 20 12.43 4.72 -6.80
N LEU A 21 12.92 5.60 -5.92
CA LEU A 21 12.90 7.05 -6.12
C LEU A 21 14.13 7.57 -6.87
N THR A 22 15.26 6.89 -6.77
CA THR A 22 16.55 7.45 -7.21
C THR A 22 17.30 6.58 -8.23
N ALA A 23 17.08 5.26 -8.25
CA ALA A 23 17.84 4.37 -9.12
C ALA A 23 17.34 4.44 -10.58
N PRO A 24 18.18 4.00 -11.55
CA PRO A 24 17.75 3.85 -12.93
C PRO A 24 16.52 2.93 -13.05
N TRP A 25 15.69 3.19 -14.06
CA TRP A 25 14.44 2.45 -14.27
C TRP A 25 14.60 0.92 -14.30
N GLN A 26 15.71 0.41 -14.86
CA GLN A 26 15.96 -1.03 -14.93
C GLN A 26 16.00 -1.69 -13.55
N GLU A 27 16.49 -0.98 -12.53
CA GLU A 27 16.56 -1.48 -11.15
C GLU A 27 15.22 -1.26 -10.44
N ALA A 28 14.62 -0.07 -10.57
CA ALA A 28 13.34 0.24 -9.96
C ALA A 28 12.20 -0.68 -10.46
N ALA A 29 12.22 -1.07 -11.75
CA ALA A 29 11.23 -1.97 -12.32
C ALA A 29 11.25 -3.37 -11.69
N ALA A 30 12.40 -3.83 -11.17
CA ALA A 30 12.49 -5.12 -10.47
C ALA A 30 11.75 -5.12 -9.12
N LEU A 31 11.45 -3.94 -8.57
CA LEU A 31 10.60 -3.78 -7.39
C LEU A 31 9.11 -3.95 -7.72
N GLN A 32 8.73 -3.98 -9.00
CA GLN A 32 7.34 -4.12 -9.44
C GLN A 32 6.83 -5.56 -9.32
N ARG A 33 6.74 -6.06 -8.09
CA ARG A 33 6.37 -7.43 -7.75
C ARG A 33 5.20 -7.48 -6.74
N PRO A 34 4.41 -8.56 -6.75
CA PRO A 34 3.45 -8.84 -5.68
C PRO A 34 4.16 -8.98 -4.33
N LEU A 35 3.59 -8.36 -3.30
CA LEU A 35 3.90 -8.67 -1.91
C LEU A 35 3.56 -10.14 -1.60
N PRO A 36 4.36 -10.85 -0.76
CA PRO A 36 4.05 -12.20 -0.36
C PRO A 36 2.69 -12.33 0.33
N ASP A 37 2.05 -13.49 0.16
CA ASP A 37 0.78 -13.81 0.80
C ASP A 37 0.86 -13.69 2.33
N GLY A 38 -0.27 -13.35 2.96
CA GLY A 38 -0.37 -13.23 4.42
C GLY A 38 0.25 -11.96 5.02
N ARG A 39 0.87 -11.10 4.21
CA ARG A 39 1.43 -9.81 4.68
C ARG A 39 0.39 -8.71 4.83
N LEU A 40 -0.78 -8.84 4.21
CA LEU A 40 -1.88 -7.87 4.29
C LEU A 40 -3.12 -8.50 4.94
N ARG A 41 -3.87 -7.67 5.68
CA ARG A 41 -5.18 -8.01 6.25
C ARG A 41 -6.20 -6.97 5.84
N VAL A 42 -7.37 -7.41 5.38
CA VAL A 42 -8.52 -6.53 5.13
C VAL A 42 -9.13 -6.14 6.48
N VAL A 43 -9.11 -4.85 6.81
CA VAL A 43 -9.62 -4.32 8.10
C VAL A 43 -10.97 -3.62 7.99
N ALA A 44 -11.39 -3.22 6.78
CA ALA A 44 -12.69 -2.58 6.53
C ALA A 44 -13.16 -2.85 5.09
N ARG A 45 -14.47 -2.76 4.86
CA ARG A 45 -15.10 -2.85 3.52
C ARG A 45 -16.14 -1.74 3.39
N GLY A 46 -16.28 -1.17 2.19
CA GLY A 46 -17.22 -0.08 1.92
C GLY A 46 -16.52 1.20 1.47
N ARG A 47 -17.25 2.32 1.45
CA ARG A 47 -16.70 3.65 1.14
C ARG A 47 -15.79 4.10 2.30
N LYS A 48 -14.74 4.86 1.99
CA LYS A 48 -13.96 5.58 3.01
C LYS A 48 -14.93 6.47 3.79
N ASP A 49 -15.07 6.20 5.08
CA ASP A 49 -15.70 7.08 6.04
C ASP A 49 -14.57 7.80 6.75
N ASP A 50 -14.57 9.13 6.67
CA ASP A 50 -13.54 9.95 7.29
C ASP A 50 -13.77 10.15 8.79
N GLY A 51 -14.87 9.59 9.32
CA GLY A 51 -15.31 9.82 10.70
C GLY A 51 -15.74 11.28 10.82
N ALA A 52 -17.04 11.54 10.85
CA ALA A 52 -17.49 12.87 11.25
C ALA A 52 -16.91 13.16 12.64
N ASP A 53 -16.13 14.24 12.72
CA ASP A 53 -15.55 14.83 13.93
C ASP A 53 -16.43 14.51 15.14
N ALA A 54 -15.97 13.57 15.97
CA ALA A 54 -16.73 13.16 17.14
C ALA A 54 -16.72 14.36 18.10
N PRO A 55 -17.88 14.98 18.42
CA PRO A 55 -17.88 16.01 19.44
C PRO A 55 -17.44 15.36 20.76
N ALA A 56 -16.57 16.07 21.48
CA ALA A 56 -16.07 15.67 22.79
C ALA A 56 -17.24 15.20 23.67
N GLY A 57 -17.15 13.96 24.15
CA GLY A 57 -18.06 13.41 25.15
C GLY A 57 -17.97 14.20 26.47
N PRO A 58 -18.95 14.01 27.37
CA PRO A 58 -19.18 14.88 28.53
C PRO A 58 -17.98 15.00 29.48
#